data_AF-A0A2X2X6R5-F1
#
_entry.id   AF-A0A2X2X6R5-F1
#
_cell.length_a   1.000
_cell.length_b   1.000
_cell.length_c   1.000
_cell.angle_alpha   90.00
_cell.angle_beta   90.00
_cell.angle_gamma   90.00
#
_symmetry.space_group_name_H-M   'P 1'
#
loop_
_entity.id
_entity.type
_entity.pdbx_description
1 polymer ?
#
loop_
_entity_poly.entity_id
_entity_poly.type
_entity_poly.pdbx_seq_one_letter_code
_entity_poly.pdbx_strand_id
1 'polypeptide(L)'
;MAVVQQAQRSICVESYDRIEQTLTHCIKAKMLPGNLMTRRAAILMRGYISGIMENWLFAPQSFDLKKEARDYVAILLEMYLLCPTLRAAPVLESP
;
A
#
# COMPACT_ATOMS: atom_id res chain seq x y z
N MET A 1 24.86 -7.99 13.12
CA MET A 1 23.41 -7.73 13.09
C MET A 1 23.06 -6.34 12.52
N ALA A 2 23.81 -5.28 12.82
CA ALA A 2 23.54 -3.92 12.30
C ALA A 2 23.60 -3.77 10.76
N VAL A 3 24.49 -4.50 10.08
CA VAL A 3 24.63 -4.43 8.60
C VAL A 3 23.41 -5.01 7.87
N VAL A 4 22.81 -6.09 8.40
CA VAL A 4 21.60 -6.69 7.84
C VAL A 4 20.39 -5.77 8.05
N GLN A 5 20.26 -5.15 9.22
CA GLN A 5 19.21 -4.15 9.47
C GLN A 5 19.33 -2.95 8.53
N GLN A 6 20.54 -2.43 8.28
CA GLN A 6 20.75 -1.30 7.38
C GLN A 6 20.43 -1.64 5.92
N ALA A 7 20.84 -2.84 5.45
CA ALA A 7 20.52 -3.33 4.11
C ALA A 7 19.02 -3.64 3.92
N GLN A 8 18.36 -4.18 4.94
CA GLN A 8 16.90 -4.35 4.93
C GLN A 8 16.17 -2.99 4.93
N ARG A 9 16.74 -1.98 5.59
CA ARG A 9 16.18 -0.62 5.61
C ARG A 9 16.28 0.05 4.24
N SER A 10 17.42 -0.07 3.54
CA SER A 10 17.56 0.48 2.20
C SER A 10 16.62 -0.20 1.20
N ILE A 11 16.47 -1.53 1.26
CA ILE A 11 15.53 -2.29 0.41
C ILE A 11 14.07 -1.90 0.73
N CYS A 12 13.74 -1.68 2.01
CA CYS A 12 12.39 -1.26 2.42
C CYS A 12 12.05 0.15 1.94
N VAL A 13 13.00 1.09 2.02
CA VAL A 13 12.82 2.46 1.54
C VAL A 13 12.69 2.49 0.01
N GLU A 14 13.56 1.78 -0.72
CA GLU A 14 13.51 1.67 -2.18
C GLU A 14 12.20 0.99 -2.65
N SER A 15 11.68 0.03 -1.88
CA SER A 15 10.40 -0.62 -2.19
C SER A 15 9.23 0.35 -2.14
N TYR A 16 9.22 1.31 -1.22
CA TYR A 16 8.14 2.29 -1.17
C TYR A 16 8.19 3.22 -2.39
N ASP A 17 9.38 3.64 -2.80
CA ASP A 17 9.53 4.54 -3.96
C ASP A 17 9.01 3.88 -5.24
N ARG A 18 9.25 2.58 -5.43
CA ARG A 18 8.70 1.81 -6.56
C ARG A 18 7.18 1.69 -6.52
N ILE A 19 6.60 1.47 -5.33
CA ILE A 19 5.15 1.43 -5.15
C ILE A 19 4.56 2.82 -5.46
N GLU A 20 5.15 3.88 -4.95
CA GLU A 20 4.71 5.26 -5.19
C GLU A 20 4.79 5.64 -6.66
N GLN A 21 5.84 5.25 -7.37
CA GLN A 21 5.96 5.43 -8.82
C GLN A 21 4.83 4.72 -9.57
N THR A 22 4.50 3.49 -9.18
CA THR A 22 3.40 2.72 -9.78
C THR A 22 2.04 3.39 -9.51
N LEU A 23 1.79 3.81 -8.27
CA LEU A 23 0.57 4.53 -7.91
C LEU A 23 0.46 5.87 -8.67
N THR A 24 1.57 6.58 -8.84
CA THR A 24 1.66 7.81 -9.63
C THR A 24 1.33 7.54 -11.11
N HIS A 25 1.78 6.42 -11.67
CA HIS A 25 1.42 6.03 -13.02
C HIS A 25 -0.09 5.78 -13.16
N CYS A 26 -0.71 5.08 -12.20
CA CYS A 26 -2.16 4.87 -12.16
C CYS A 26 -2.94 6.18 -12.04
N ILE A 27 -2.44 7.15 -11.27
CA ILE A 27 -3.02 8.50 -11.18
C ILE A 27 -2.95 9.20 -12.54
N LYS A 28 -1.81 9.17 -13.22
CA LYS A 28 -1.64 9.75 -14.57
C LYS A 28 -2.58 9.10 -15.59
N ALA A 29 -2.85 7.81 -15.44
CA ALA A 29 -3.82 7.07 -16.25
C ALA A 29 -5.29 7.28 -15.83
N LYS A 30 -5.57 8.15 -14.84
CA LYS A 30 -6.91 8.42 -14.27
C LYS A 30 -7.60 7.18 -13.65
N MET A 31 -6.83 6.15 -13.31
CA MET A 31 -7.34 4.95 -12.63
C MET A 31 -7.43 5.13 -11.11
N LEU A 32 -6.64 6.04 -10.56
CA LEU A 32 -6.70 6.44 -9.15
C LEU A 32 -6.92 7.96 -9.04
N PRO A 33 -7.49 8.46 -7.94
CA PRO A 33 -7.78 9.88 -7.81
C PRO A 33 -6.51 10.72 -7.70
N GLY A 34 -6.51 11.89 -8.35
CA GLY A 34 -5.34 12.77 -8.47
C GLY A 34 -4.77 13.27 -7.15
N ASN A 35 -5.59 13.31 -6.10
CA ASN A 35 -5.22 13.73 -4.75
C ASN A 35 -4.95 12.55 -3.80
N LEU A 36 -4.70 11.34 -4.31
CA LEU A 36 -4.29 10.20 -3.49
C LEU A 36 -2.91 10.45 -2.86
N MET A 37 -2.79 10.27 -1.55
CA MET A 37 -1.51 10.35 -0.83
C MET A 37 -0.68 9.08 -1.09
N THR A 38 0.11 9.08 -2.16
CA THR A 38 0.91 7.93 -2.63
C THR A 38 1.78 7.33 -1.54
N ARG A 39 2.47 8.15 -0.73
CA ARG A 39 3.31 7.66 0.37
C ARG A 39 2.51 6.87 1.41
N ARG A 40 1.35 7.39 1.82
CA ARG A 40 0.48 6.74 2.79
C ARG A 40 -0.07 5.43 2.22
N ALA A 41 -0.48 5.44 0.95
CA ALA A 41 -0.92 4.25 0.24
C ALA A 41 0.21 3.19 0.14
N ALA A 42 1.44 3.57 -0.16
CA ALA A 42 2.57 2.63 -0.26
C ALA A 42 2.89 1.95 1.09
N ILE A 43 2.82 2.70 2.19
CA ILE A 43 2.98 2.15 3.55
C ILE A 43 1.86 1.15 3.85
N LEU A 44 0.61 1.50 3.53
CA LEU A 44 -0.54 0.61 3.72
C LEU A 44 -0.44 -0.66 2.87
N MET A 45 -0.03 -0.55 1.60
CA MET A 45 0.17 -1.71 0.72
C MET A 45 1.11 -2.73 1.36
N ARG A 46 2.28 -2.27 1.81
CA ARG A 46 3.29 -3.16 2.38
C ARG A 46 2.80 -3.78 3.68
N GLY A 47 2.23 -2.98 4.59
CA GLY A 47 1.70 -3.47 5.85
C GLY A 47 0.57 -4.48 5.67
N TYR A 48 -0.37 -4.20 4.76
CA TYR A 48 -1.52 -5.05 4.47
C TYR A 48 -1.09 -6.40 3.88
N ILE A 49 -0.23 -6.39 2.84
CA ILE A 49 0.21 -7.62 2.18
C ILE A 49 1.12 -8.45 3.09
N SER A 50 2.11 -7.83 3.75
CA SER A 50 2.98 -8.53 4.70
C SER A 50 2.20 -9.09 5.87
N GLY A 51 1.27 -8.34 6.45
CA GLY A 51 0.46 -8.80 7.58
C GLY A 51 -0.43 -10.00 7.24
N ILE A 52 -1.04 -10.02 6.05
CA ILE A 52 -1.83 -11.17 5.59
C ILE A 52 -0.93 -12.41 5.44
N MET A 53 0.24 -12.26 4.80
CA MET A 53 1.16 -13.37 4.60
C MET A 53 1.70 -13.89 5.93
N GLU A 54 2.11 -13.00 6.84
CA GLU A 54 2.63 -13.36 8.16
C GLU A 54 1.57 -14.09 9.00
N ASN A 55 0.33 -13.59 9.05
CA ASN A 55 -0.77 -14.23 9.78
C ASN A 55 -1.09 -15.62 9.22
N TRP A 56 -1.11 -15.75 7.88
CA TRP A 56 -1.38 -17.04 7.24
C TRP A 56 -0.24 -18.04 7.47
N LEU A 57 1.02 -17.62 7.36
CA LEU A 57 2.18 -18.48 7.63
C LEU A 57 2.24 -18.93 9.09
N PHE A 58 1.80 -18.09 10.03
CA PHE A 58 1.73 -18.43 11.45
C PHE A 58 0.60 -19.43 11.75
N ALA A 59 -0.55 -19.29 11.10
CA ALA A 59 -1.72 -20.14 11.31
C ALA A 59 -2.44 -20.47 9.99
N PRO A 60 -1.94 -21.42 9.18
CA PRO A 60 -2.48 -21.69 7.84
C PRO A 60 -3.91 -22.27 7.84
N GLN A 61 -4.37 -22.77 8.98
CA GLN A 61 -5.74 -23.27 9.18
C GLN A 61 -6.74 -22.16 9.55
N SER A 62 -6.26 -20.93 9.83
CA SER A 62 -7.12 -19.83 10.30
C SER A 62 -8.00 -19.25 9.19
N PHE A 63 -7.49 -19.18 7.96
CA PHE A 63 -8.23 -18.77 6.76
C PHE A 63 -7.56 -19.31 5.49
N ASP A 64 -8.34 -19.43 4.41
CA ASP A 64 -7.84 -19.87 3.11
C ASP A 64 -7.31 -18.67 2.31
N LEU A 65 -6.02 -18.37 2.48
CA LEU A 65 -5.37 -17.28 1.75
C LEU A 65 -5.48 -17.45 0.22
N LYS A 66 -5.37 -18.68 -0.30
CA LYS A 66 -5.39 -18.90 -1.75
C LYS A 66 -6.76 -18.55 -2.34
N LYS A 67 -7.83 -18.91 -1.64
CA LYS A 67 -9.20 -18.61 -2.04
C LYS A 67 -9.51 -17.11 -1.93
N GLU A 68 -9.13 -16.48 -0.83
CA GLU A 68 -9.51 -15.10 -0.50
C GLU A 68 -8.54 -14.04 -1.07
N ALA A 69 -7.38 -14.44 -1.62
CA ALA A 69 -6.34 -13.52 -2.09
C ALA A 69 -6.86 -12.45 -3.07
N ARG A 70 -7.76 -12.83 -3.99
CA ARG A 70 -8.32 -11.90 -4.96
C ARG A 70 -9.13 -10.80 -4.26
N ASP A 71 -9.92 -11.17 -3.28
CA ASP A 71 -10.79 -10.24 -2.56
C ASP A 71 -9.97 -9.32 -1.65
N TYR A 72 -8.90 -9.81 -1.02
CA TYR A 72 -7.96 -8.96 -0.28
C TYR A 72 -7.30 -7.90 -1.16
N VAL A 73 -6.89 -8.26 -2.38
CA VAL A 73 -6.34 -7.28 -3.32
C VAL A 73 -7.42 -6.30 -3.80
N ALA A 74 -8.64 -6.77 -4.06
CA ALA A 74 -9.75 -5.90 -4.44
C ALA A 74 -10.03 -4.84 -3.35
N ILE A 75 -10.12 -5.27 -2.08
CA ILE A 75 -10.29 -4.39 -0.92
C ILE A 75 -9.18 -3.33 -0.85
N LEU A 76 -7.92 -3.73 -1.06
CA LEU A 76 -6.79 -2.80 -1.07
C LEU A 76 -6.92 -1.73 -2.16
N LEU A 77 -7.38 -2.10 -3.35
CA LEU A 77 -7.58 -1.15 -4.46
C LEU A 77 -8.80 -0.25 -4.21
N GLU A 78 -9.89 -0.80 -3.70
CA GLU A 78 -11.08 -0.05 -3.29
C GLU A 78 -10.75 0.97 -2.21
N MET A 79 -9.89 0.62 -1.25
CA MET A 79 -9.40 1.54 -0.22
C MET A 79 -8.74 2.78 -0.84
N TYR A 80 -7.94 2.62 -1.91
CA TYR A 80 -7.34 3.76 -2.63
C TYR A 80 -8.34 4.61 -3.40
N LEU A 81 -9.51 4.07 -3.74
CA LEU A 81 -10.57 4.74 -4.50
C LEU A 81 -11.60 5.42 -3.60
N LEU A 82 -11.90 4.85 -2.44
CA LEU A 82 -13.09 5.22 -1.67
C LEU A 82 -12.76 5.88 -0.33
N CYS A 83 -11.63 5.57 0.30
CA CYS A 83 -11.34 6.11 1.63
C CYS A 83 -10.93 7.59 1.58
N PRO A 84 -11.72 8.52 2.18
CA PRO A 84 -11.42 9.95 2.15
C PRO A 84 -10.16 10.31 2.93
N THR A 85 -9.81 9.51 3.94
CA THR A 85 -8.60 9.67 4.76
C THR A 85 -7.31 9.37 3.99
N LEU A 86 -7.38 8.84 2.76
CA LEU A 86 -6.23 8.68 1.87
C LEU A 86 -6.09 9.83 0.87
N ARG A 87 -6.94 10.85 0.97
CA ARG A 87 -6.87 12.06 0.15
C ARG A 87 -6.00 13.11 0.83
N ALA A 88 -5.22 13.82 0.02
CA ALA A 88 -4.66 15.08 0.46
C ALA A 88 -5.82 16.05 0.75
N ALA A 89 -5.70 16.80 1.85
CA ALA A 89 -6.65 17.87 2.12
C ALA A 89 -6.67 18.84 0.93
N PRO A 90 -7.83 19.41 0.56
CA PRO A 90 -7.84 20.50 -0.40
C PRO A 90 -6.91 21.58 0.14
N VAL A 91 -5.91 21.96 -0.65
CA VAL A 91 -5.11 23.15 -0.36
C VAL A 91 -6.11 24.30 -0.41
N LEU A 92 -6.49 24.82 0.76
CA LEU A 92 -7.18 26.09 0.84
C LEU A 92 -6.19 27.11 0.27
N GLU A 93 -6.38 27.49 -1.00
CA GLU A 93 -5.72 28.67 -1.55
C GLU A 93 -6.22 29.84 -0.71
N SER A 94 -5.35 30.33 0.18
CA SER A 94 -5.56 31.59 0.87
C SER A 94 -5.67 32.70 -0.18
N PRO A 95 -6.63 33.64 -0.01
CA PRO A 95 -6.87 34.73 -0.97
C PRO A 95 -5.70 35.69 -1.13
#